data_AF-A0A5S4T8P0-F1
#
_entry.id   AF-A0A5S4T8P0-F1
#
_cell.length_a   1.000
_cell.length_b   1.000
_cell.length_c   1.000
_cell.angle_alpha   90.00
_cell.angle_beta   90.00
_cell.angle_gamma   90.00
#
_symmetry.space_group_name_H-M   'P 1'
#
loop_
_entity.id
_entity.type
_entity.pdbx_description
1 polymer ?
#
loop_
_entity_poly.entity_id
_entity_poly.type
_entity_poly.pdbx_seq_one_letter_code
_entity_poly.pdbx_strand_id
1 'polypeptide(L)'
;YKMSAEKAYSTDSNLLGATHEAKDLESLSSGITIVNPIMGVPFWRADCDVKAEQVTVRFEEGQPVALNGKSFADPVALFLEANAIGGRHGLGMSDQIENRIIEAKSRGIYEAPGMALLHIAYERLVTGIHNE
;
A
#
# COMPACT_ATOMS: atom_id res chain seq x y z
N TYR A 1 23.90 -22.50 -14.36
CA TYR A 1 23.03 -21.93 -13.32
C TYR A 1 23.14 -20.41 -13.45
N LYS A 2 22.17 -19.74 -14.09
CA LYS A 2 22.17 -18.27 -14.14
C LYS A 2 21.83 -17.80 -12.72
N MET A 3 22.80 -17.22 -12.02
CA MET A 3 22.52 -16.49 -10.78
C MET A 3 21.40 -15.50 -11.09
N SER A 4 20.26 -15.64 -10.42
CA SER A 4 19.22 -14.64 -10.46
C SER A 4 19.87 -13.32 -10.06
N ALA A 5 19.62 -12.26 -10.82
CA ALA A 5 20.06 -10.91 -10.45
C ALA A 5 19.80 -10.71 -8.95
N GLU A 6 20.85 -10.32 -8.22
CA GLU A 6 20.80 -10.21 -6.78
C GLU A 6 19.62 -9.30 -6.42
N LYS A 7 18.61 -9.82 -5.71
CA LYS A 7 17.45 -9.00 -5.34
C LYS A 7 17.96 -7.81 -4.52
N ALA A 8 17.58 -6.59 -4.93
CA ALA A 8 18.06 -5.36 -4.32
C ALA A 8 17.66 -5.23 -2.85
N TYR A 9 16.59 -5.90 -2.43
CA TYR A 9 16.05 -5.91 -1.06
C TYR A 9 15.51 -7.30 -0.69
N SER A 10 15.39 -7.56 0.61
CA SER A 10 14.53 -8.65 1.09
C SER A 10 13.08 -8.19 0.95
N THR A 11 12.25 -8.99 0.26
CA THR A 11 10.86 -8.62 -0.03
C THR A 11 9.93 -9.75 0.30
N ASP A 12 8.95 -9.46 1.13
CA ASP A 12 7.76 -10.28 1.35
C ASP A 12 6.54 -9.55 0.76
N SER A 13 5.59 -10.29 0.22
CA SER A 13 4.40 -9.70 -0.38
C SER A 13 3.23 -10.66 -0.40
N ASN A 14 2.04 -10.14 -0.12
CA ASN A 14 0.78 -10.85 -0.25
C ASN A 14 -0.29 -9.90 -0.82
N LEU A 15 -1.56 -10.32 -0.80
CA LEU A 15 -2.68 -9.53 -1.32
C LEU A 15 -2.80 -8.14 -0.67
N LEU A 16 -2.47 -8.00 0.62
CA LEU A 16 -2.72 -6.79 1.40
C LEU A 16 -1.56 -5.80 1.38
N GLY A 17 -0.37 -6.25 0.98
CA GLY A 17 0.79 -5.38 0.91
C GLY A 17 2.10 -6.10 0.60
N ALA A 18 3.14 -5.29 0.44
CA ALA A 18 4.52 -5.70 0.27
C ALA A 18 5.43 -4.98 1.28
N THR A 19 6.53 -5.62 1.64
CA THR A 19 7.58 -5.07 2.50
C THR A 19 8.92 -5.16 1.81
N HIS A 20 9.77 -4.15 2.01
CA HIS A 20 11.14 -4.11 1.51
C HIS A 20 12.07 -3.76 2.66
N GLU A 21 13.07 -4.60 2.90
CA GLU A 21 13.98 -4.48 4.03
C GLU A 21 15.42 -4.83 3.64
N ALA A 22 16.32 -4.57 4.58
CA ALA A 22 17.76 -4.85 4.53
C ALA A 22 18.53 -4.01 3.49
N LYS A 23 19.85 -4.23 3.44
CA LYS A 23 20.78 -3.56 2.52
C LYS A 23 20.73 -2.05 2.70
N ASP A 24 20.67 -1.28 1.62
CA ASP A 24 20.74 0.18 1.65
C ASP A 24 19.58 0.85 2.42
N LEU A 25 18.51 0.11 2.71
CA LEU A 25 17.39 0.58 3.56
C LEU A 25 17.76 0.64 5.05
N GLU A 26 18.81 -0.06 5.49
CA GLU A 26 19.31 0.07 6.87
C GLU A 26 19.97 1.44 7.11
N SER A 27 20.41 2.12 6.05
CA SER A 27 20.96 3.47 6.14
C SER A 27 19.85 4.53 6.18
N LEU A 28 19.77 5.27 7.29
CA LEU A 28 18.78 6.34 7.49
C LEU A 28 18.94 7.53 6.54
N SER A 29 20.05 7.63 5.81
CA SER A 29 20.27 8.69 4.80
C SER A 29 19.65 8.35 3.44
N SER A 30 19.26 7.10 3.22
CA SER A 30 18.53 6.67 2.03
C SER A 30 17.04 6.93 2.24
N GLY A 31 16.29 7.37 1.23
CA GLY A 31 14.83 7.52 1.31
C GLY A 31 14.09 6.40 0.58
N ILE A 32 12.76 6.50 0.58
CA ILE A 32 11.84 5.61 -0.16
C ILE A 32 12.16 5.49 -1.66
N THR A 33 12.85 6.50 -2.22
CA THR A 33 13.13 6.64 -3.66
C THR A 33 14.07 5.58 -4.23
N ILE A 34 14.75 4.81 -3.37
CA ILE A 34 15.63 3.72 -3.81
C ILE A 34 14.85 2.43 -4.11
N VAL A 35 13.61 2.33 -3.61
CA VAL A 35 12.75 1.17 -3.84
C VAL A 35 12.01 1.34 -5.16
N ASN A 36 12.01 0.29 -5.98
CA ASN A 36 11.10 0.19 -7.11
C ASN A 36 9.79 -0.46 -6.63
N PRO A 37 8.67 0.29 -6.58
CA PRO A 37 7.40 -0.24 -6.09
C PRO A 37 6.93 -1.43 -6.92
N ILE A 38 6.35 -2.44 -6.25
CA ILE A 38 5.80 -3.64 -6.90
C ILE A 38 4.27 -3.71 -6.81
N MET A 39 3.63 -2.91 -5.95
CA MET A 39 2.18 -2.79 -5.84
C MET A 39 1.67 -1.41 -6.23
N GLY A 40 2.53 -0.39 -6.23
CA GLY A 40 2.22 0.98 -6.63
C GLY A 40 3.01 1.50 -7.82
N VAL A 41 3.06 2.83 -7.93
CA VAL A 41 3.89 3.56 -8.89
C VAL A 41 4.89 4.45 -8.14
N PRO A 42 6.08 4.72 -8.71
CA PRO A 42 7.08 5.59 -8.08
C PRO A 42 6.68 7.07 -8.18
N PHE A 43 5.69 7.47 -7.40
CA PHE A 43 5.01 8.78 -7.45
C PHE A 43 5.92 10.00 -7.24
N TRP A 44 7.13 9.81 -6.72
CA TRP A 44 8.15 10.86 -6.60
C TRP A 44 8.88 11.18 -7.91
N ARG A 45 8.79 10.30 -8.91
CA ARG A 45 9.47 10.52 -10.19
C ARG A 45 8.68 11.50 -11.05
N ALA A 46 9.37 12.46 -11.65
CA ALA A 46 8.77 13.47 -12.53
C ALA A 46 8.13 12.88 -13.80
N ASP A 47 8.51 11.67 -14.22
CA ASP A 47 7.94 10.95 -15.35
C ASP A 47 6.78 10.01 -14.97
N CYS A 48 6.39 9.96 -13.70
CA CYS A 48 5.22 9.23 -13.23
C CYS A 48 3.99 10.14 -13.22
N ASP A 49 3.10 9.95 -14.18
CA ASP A 49 1.83 10.69 -14.24
C ASP A 49 0.80 10.10 -13.28
N VAL A 50 0.47 10.84 -12.21
CA VAL A 50 -0.56 10.48 -11.22
C VAL A 50 -1.79 11.34 -11.47
N LYS A 51 -2.75 10.80 -12.22
CA LYS A 51 -3.98 11.53 -12.60
C LYS A 51 -4.95 11.55 -11.43
N ALA A 52 -5.61 12.69 -11.19
CA ALA A 52 -6.69 12.75 -10.22
C ALA A 52 -7.84 11.80 -10.60
N GLU A 53 -8.37 11.07 -9.62
CA GLU A 53 -9.50 10.15 -9.80
C GLU A 53 -10.47 10.30 -8.63
N GLN A 54 -11.78 10.34 -8.92
CA GLN A 54 -12.80 10.23 -7.90
C GLN A 54 -13.17 8.76 -7.73
N VAL A 55 -13.06 8.27 -6.49
CA VAL A 55 -13.36 6.88 -6.13
C VAL A 55 -14.49 6.87 -5.11
N THR A 56 -15.52 6.07 -5.35
CA THR A 56 -16.59 5.82 -4.36
C THR A 56 -16.44 4.44 -3.76
N VAL A 57 -16.49 4.35 -2.43
CA VAL A 57 -16.45 3.08 -1.69
C VAL A 57 -17.76 2.93 -0.93
N ARG A 58 -18.40 1.77 -1.05
CA ARG A 58 -19.60 1.43 -0.28
C ARG A 58 -19.27 0.38 0.76
N PHE A 59 -19.69 0.62 1.99
CA PHE A 59 -19.55 -0.31 3.10
C PHE A 59 -20.92 -0.85 3.53
N GLU A 60 -20.94 -2.10 3.97
CA GLU A 60 -22.06 -2.75 4.67
C GLU A 60 -21.49 -3.44 5.91
N GLU A 61 -22.08 -3.20 7.08
CA GLU A 61 -21.63 -3.78 8.36
C GLU A 61 -20.10 -3.62 8.61
N GLY A 62 -19.56 -2.47 8.20
CA GLY A 62 -18.13 -2.15 8.32
C GLY A 62 -17.22 -2.81 7.28
N GLN A 63 -17.74 -3.64 6.39
CA GLN A 63 -17.00 -4.28 5.31
C GLN A 63 -17.18 -3.54 3.98
N PRO A 64 -16.13 -3.30 3.20
CA PRO A 64 -16.29 -2.77 1.85
C PRO A 64 -16.95 -3.82 0.95
N VAL A 65 -17.96 -3.42 0.20
CA VAL A 65 -18.75 -4.31 -0.68
C VAL A 65 -18.82 -3.84 -2.14
N ALA A 66 -18.51 -2.56 -2.40
CA ALA A 66 -18.50 -2.02 -3.76
C ALA A 66 -17.46 -0.90 -3.95
N LEU A 67 -16.90 -0.83 -5.15
CA LEU A 67 -16.01 0.24 -5.61
C LEU A 67 -16.57 0.80 -6.92
N ASN A 68 -16.68 2.13 -7.03
CA ASN A 68 -17.19 2.83 -8.23
C ASN A 68 -18.54 2.26 -8.73
N GLY A 69 -19.46 1.96 -7.80
CA GLY A 69 -20.77 1.39 -8.10
C GLY A 69 -20.78 -0.10 -8.46
N LYS A 70 -19.61 -0.74 -8.63
CA LYS A 70 -19.49 -2.18 -8.89
C LYS A 70 -19.44 -2.95 -7.58
N SER A 71 -20.44 -3.80 -7.34
CA SER A 71 -20.47 -4.71 -6.19
C SER A 71 -19.55 -5.92 -6.39
N PHE A 72 -18.95 -6.39 -5.31
CA PHE A 72 -18.08 -7.56 -5.30
C PHE A 72 -18.64 -8.60 -4.31
N ALA A 73 -18.90 -9.81 -4.80
CA ALA A 73 -19.26 -10.95 -3.95
C ALA A 73 -18.02 -11.65 -3.37
N ASP A 74 -16.87 -11.51 -4.03
CA ASP A 74 -15.58 -12.06 -3.60
C ASP A 74 -14.71 -10.95 -3.01
N PRO A 75 -14.34 -11.03 -1.72
CA PRO A 75 -13.44 -10.08 -1.09
C PRO A 75 -12.07 -10.00 -1.77
N VAL A 76 -11.55 -11.11 -2.33
CA VAL A 76 -10.25 -11.11 -3.00
C VAL A 76 -10.31 -10.22 -4.24
N ALA A 77 -11.34 -10.37 -5.08
CA ALA A 77 -11.56 -9.49 -6.22
C ALA A 77 -11.71 -8.01 -5.83
N LEU A 78 -12.36 -7.72 -4.69
CA LEU A 78 -12.46 -6.34 -4.18
C LEU A 78 -11.10 -5.77 -3.81
N PHE A 79 -10.27 -6.53 -3.07
CA PHE A 79 -8.93 -6.08 -2.69
C PHE A 79 -7.99 -5.95 -3.88
N LEU A 80 -8.10 -6.82 -4.88
CA LEU A 80 -7.36 -6.69 -6.15
C LEU A 80 -7.73 -5.41 -6.89
N GLU A 81 -9.02 -5.07 -6.97
CA GLU A 81 -9.46 -3.80 -7.55
C GLU A 81 -8.96 -2.62 -6.70
N ALA A 82 -9.12 -2.66 -5.37
CA ALA A 82 -8.64 -1.61 -4.48
C ALA A 82 -7.12 -1.37 -4.61
N ASN A 83 -6.33 -2.45 -4.75
CA ASN A 83 -4.90 -2.35 -5.01
C ASN A 83 -4.61 -1.74 -6.39
N ALA A 84 -5.34 -2.12 -7.43
CA ALA A 84 -5.20 -1.52 -8.75
C ALA A 84 -5.55 -0.02 -8.74
N ILE A 85 -6.54 0.39 -7.94
CA ILE A 85 -6.90 1.80 -7.72
C ILE A 85 -5.82 2.51 -6.93
N GLY A 86 -5.53 2.12 -5.68
CA GLY A 86 -4.53 2.80 -4.88
C GLY A 86 -3.14 2.79 -5.51
N GLY A 87 -2.78 1.69 -6.19
CA GLY A 87 -1.46 1.47 -6.76
C GLY A 87 -1.12 2.44 -7.88
N ARG A 88 -2.05 2.70 -8.82
CA ARG A 88 -1.86 3.68 -9.89
C ARG A 88 -1.75 5.13 -9.41
N HIS A 89 -2.11 5.39 -8.15
CA HIS A 89 -1.96 6.69 -7.50
C HIS A 89 -0.78 6.77 -6.53
N GLY A 90 0.03 5.71 -6.42
CA GLY A 90 1.16 5.65 -5.48
C GLY A 90 0.73 5.66 -4.01
N LEU A 91 -0.53 5.33 -3.73
CA LEU A 91 -1.11 5.39 -2.39
C LEU A 91 -0.55 4.26 -1.51
N GLY A 92 -0.41 4.53 -0.21
CA GLY A 92 -0.11 3.51 0.80
C GLY A 92 1.35 3.07 0.85
N MET A 93 2.26 3.84 0.27
CA MET A 93 3.69 3.63 0.50
C MET A 93 4.14 4.35 1.78
N SER A 94 4.93 3.69 2.62
CA SER A 94 5.42 4.25 3.88
C SER A 94 6.84 3.81 4.20
N ASP A 95 7.59 4.68 4.88
CA ASP A 95 8.96 4.46 5.34
C ASP A 95 8.98 4.47 6.87
N GLN A 96 9.19 3.29 7.46
CA GLN A 96 8.96 3.08 8.88
C GLN A 96 10.21 2.55 9.57
N ILE A 97 10.50 3.12 10.75
CA ILE A 97 11.42 2.52 11.72
C ILE A 97 10.57 1.90 12.82
N GLU A 98 10.67 0.60 13.00
CA GLU A 98 9.83 -0.17 13.91
C GLU A 98 10.64 -0.91 14.98
N ASN A 99 10.01 -1.16 16.12
CA ASN A 99 10.59 -1.99 17.17
C ASN A 99 10.17 -3.44 16.95
N ARG A 100 11.14 -4.34 16.81
CA ARG A 100 10.90 -5.78 16.74
C ARG A 100 10.74 -6.36 18.13
N ILE A 101 9.99 -7.46 18.23
CA ILE A 101 9.80 -8.22 19.48
C ILE A 101 11.13 -8.74 20.06
N ILE A 102 12.15 -8.91 19.22
CA ILE A 102 13.51 -9.34 19.59
C ILE A 102 14.41 -8.19 20.09
N GLU A 103 13.82 -7.09 20.54
CA GLU A 103 14.51 -5.90 21.08
C GLU A 103 15.47 -5.21 20.09
N ALA A 104 15.29 -5.46 18.80
CA ALA A 104 15.99 -4.77 17.73
C ALA A 104 15.09 -3.72 17.08
N LYS A 105 15.69 -2.68 16.50
CA LYS A 105 14.98 -1.82 15.55
C LYS A 105 15.24 -2.31 14.14
N SER A 106 14.24 -2.18 13.28
CA SER A 106 14.40 -2.33 11.84
C SER A 106 13.83 -1.13 11.13
N ARG A 107 14.30 -0.96 9.90
CA ARG A 107 13.70 -0.04 8.95
C ARG A 107 13.17 -0.83 7.76
N GLY A 108 11.95 -0.50 7.34
CA GLY A 108 11.29 -1.12 6.21
C GLY A 108 10.49 -0.10 5.42
N ILE A 109 10.39 -0.36 4.11
CA ILE A 109 9.47 0.33 3.23
C ILE A 109 8.28 -0.59 2.98
N TYR A 110 7.07 -0.08 3.15
CA TYR A 110 5.84 -0.85 3.01
C TYR A 110 5.00 -0.29 1.88
N GLU A 111 4.37 -1.15 1.10
CA GLU A 111 3.35 -0.82 0.12
C GLU A 111 2.04 -1.49 0.51
N ALA A 112 0.95 -0.72 0.68
CA ALA A 112 -0.37 -1.28 0.95
C ALA A 112 -1.48 -0.44 0.29
N PRO A 113 -1.51 -0.35 -1.06
CA PRO A 113 -2.35 0.62 -1.77
C PRO A 113 -3.84 0.42 -1.55
N GLY A 114 -4.34 -0.81 -1.65
CA GLY A 114 -5.75 -1.12 -1.42
C GLY A 114 -6.14 -0.91 0.04
N MET A 115 -5.27 -1.29 0.98
CA MET A 115 -5.48 -1.05 2.41
C MET A 115 -5.56 0.44 2.71
N ALA A 116 -4.66 1.25 2.16
CA ALA A 116 -4.64 2.69 2.36
C ALA A 116 -5.90 3.37 1.78
N LEU A 117 -6.32 2.97 0.57
CA LEU A 117 -7.55 3.48 -0.04
C LEU A 117 -8.77 3.19 0.84
N LEU A 118 -8.93 1.93 1.25
CA LEU A 118 -10.07 1.50 2.06
C LEU A 118 -10.03 2.10 3.47
N HIS A 119 -8.84 2.24 4.05
CA HIS A 119 -8.67 2.86 5.37
C HIS A 119 -9.08 4.33 5.38
N ILE A 120 -8.67 5.13 4.39
CA ILE A 120 -9.07 6.54 4.27
C ILE A 120 -10.60 6.67 4.20
N ALA A 121 -11.25 5.81 3.41
CA ALA A 121 -12.71 5.80 3.30
C ALA A 121 -13.39 5.35 4.61
N TYR A 122 -12.86 4.31 5.26
CA TYR A 122 -13.41 3.77 6.50
C TYR A 122 -13.24 4.71 7.70
N GLU A 123 -12.06 5.31 7.85
CA GLU A 123 -11.79 6.33 8.87
C GLU A 123 -12.77 7.50 8.73
N ARG A 124 -13.01 7.96 7.49
CA ARG A 124 -13.98 9.03 7.24
C ARG A 124 -15.41 8.62 7.55
N LEU A 125 -15.79 7.37 7.26
CA LEU A 125 -17.10 6.83 7.59
C LEU A 125 -17.31 6.81 9.12
N VAL A 126 -16.37 6.26 9.87
CA VAL A 126 -16.49 6.12 11.34
C VAL A 126 -16.44 7.47 12.05
N THR A 127 -15.61 8.41 11.59
CA THR A 127 -15.51 9.76 12.17
C THR A 127 -16.62 10.70 11.70
N GLY A 128 -17.21 10.42 10.53
CA GLY A 128 -18.27 11.21 9.91
C GLY A 128 -19.67 10.90 10.44
N ILE A 129 -19.87 9.74 11.08
CA ILE A 129 -21.10 9.45 11.82
C ILE A 129 -21.10 10.33 13.06
N HIS A 130 -21.72 11.51 12.95
CA HIS A 130 -22.18 12.22 14.12
C HIS A 130 -23.29 11.39 14.76
N ASN A 131 -23.12 11.09 16.04
CA ASN A 131 -24.22 10.61 16.88
C ASN A 131 -25.31 11.69 16.83
N GLU A 132 -26.35 11.48 16.03
CA GLU A 132 -27.67 12.05 16.29
C GLU A 132 -28.41 11.17 17.32
#